data_AF-A0A3B9GZG7-F1
#
_entry.id   AF-A0A3B9GZG7-F1
#
_cell.length_a   1.000
_cell.length_b   1.000
_cell.length_c   1.000
_cell.angle_alpha   90.00
_cell.angle_beta   90.00
_cell.angle_gamma   90.00
#
_symmetry.space_group_name_H-M   'P 1'
#
loop_
_entity.id
_entity.type
_entity.pdbx_description
1 polymer ?
#
loop_
_entity_poly.entity_id
_entity_poly.type
_entity_poly.pdbx_seq_one_letter_code
_entity_poly.pdbx_strand_id
1 'polypeptide(L)'
;MATTAGKRNLITDVAGVRVGQAQDARIDTGVTVILPDAPVVAACAVAGGGPGTRETDLLSAGMLVDRVDAIFLSGGSAFGLGAADGVMAGLKQAGRGFSLVDRPGVPPTPIVPGAILYDLANGGDKNWEGIAPYAALGLEAFNTAAQDFSLGRAGAGQGARAGQHPGGTGSASVVTAEGVTVGALACVNSFGSVLMPGTDAYWAWPYEMAGEFGGG
;
A
#
# COMPACT_ATOMS: atom_id res chain seq x y z
N MET A 1 14.46 -12.44 -22.48
CA MET A 1 14.14 -13.53 -21.53
C MET A 1 12.65 -13.43 -21.26
N ALA A 2 11.89 -14.52 -21.42
CA ALA A 2 10.44 -14.47 -21.28
C ALA A 2 10.07 -14.45 -19.79
N THR A 3 9.19 -13.53 -19.39
CA THR A 3 8.55 -13.50 -18.08
C THR A 3 7.15 -14.11 -18.19
N THR A 4 6.67 -14.75 -17.12
CA THR A 4 5.29 -15.26 -17.02
C THR A 4 4.58 -14.60 -15.84
N ALA A 5 3.25 -14.48 -15.90
CA ALA A 5 2.49 -13.98 -14.77
C ALA A 5 2.70 -14.88 -13.54
N GLY A 6 2.71 -14.28 -12.35
CA GLY A 6 2.73 -15.04 -11.10
C GLY A 6 1.43 -15.82 -10.88
N LYS A 7 1.47 -16.77 -9.95
CA LYS A 7 0.36 -17.71 -9.73
C LYS A 7 -0.97 -17.00 -9.40
N ARG A 8 -0.92 -15.92 -8.63
CA ARG A 8 -2.10 -15.13 -8.26
C ARG A 8 -2.22 -13.85 -9.08
N ASN A 9 -1.16 -13.47 -9.78
CA ASN A 9 -0.98 -12.12 -10.33
C ASN A 9 -1.14 -11.03 -9.24
N LEU A 10 -0.60 -11.30 -8.05
CA LEU A 10 -0.64 -10.40 -6.90
C LEU A 10 0.77 -10.20 -6.34
N ILE A 11 1.01 -9.08 -5.65
CA ILE A 11 2.28 -8.78 -4.97
C ILE A 11 2.69 -9.88 -3.97
N THR A 12 1.70 -10.59 -3.42
CA THR A 12 1.86 -11.70 -2.48
C THR A 12 2.36 -13.00 -3.12
N ASP A 13 2.57 -13.03 -4.44
CA ASP A 13 3.38 -14.08 -5.07
C ASP A 13 4.88 -13.94 -4.70
N VAL A 14 5.33 -12.75 -4.25
CA VAL A 14 6.63 -12.60 -3.60
C VAL A 14 6.57 -13.30 -2.24
N ALA A 15 7.37 -14.35 -2.08
CA ALA A 15 7.38 -15.18 -0.87
C ALA A 15 7.61 -14.34 0.40
N GLY A 16 6.77 -14.59 1.41
CA GLY A 16 6.83 -13.91 2.69
C GLY A 16 6.19 -12.52 2.72
N VAL A 17 5.56 -12.06 1.63
CA VAL A 17 4.76 -10.83 1.62
C VAL A 17 3.28 -11.15 1.83
N ARG A 18 2.65 -10.45 2.76
CA ARG A 18 1.19 -10.42 2.95
C ARG A 18 0.65 -9.01 2.76
N VAL A 19 -0.62 -8.89 2.41
CA VAL A 19 -1.31 -7.60 2.30
C VAL A 19 -2.56 -7.65 3.15
N GLY A 20 -2.76 -6.62 3.97
CA GLY A 20 -3.97 -6.44 4.74
C GLY A 20 -4.65 -5.13 4.41
N GLN A 21 -5.97 -5.10 4.57
CA GLN A 21 -6.83 -3.99 4.16
C GLN A 21 -7.90 -3.75 5.22
N ALA A 22 -8.24 -2.48 5.42
CA ALA A 22 -9.40 -2.05 6.19
C ALA A 22 -9.97 -0.77 5.57
N GLN A 23 -11.28 -0.57 5.68
CA GLN A 23 -11.95 0.57 5.08
C GLN A 23 -13.17 1.01 5.90
N ASP A 24 -13.48 2.29 5.83
CA ASP A 24 -14.70 2.88 6.35
C ASP A 24 -15.57 3.31 5.17
N ALA A 25 -16.69 2.61 4.96
CA ALA A 25 -17.61 2.87 3.87
C ALA A 25 -18.42 4.17 4.03
N ARG A 26 -18.60 4.66 5.27
CA ARG A 26 -19.29 5.94 5.54
C ARG A 26 -18.40 7.10 5.15
N ILE A 27 -17.14 7.06 5.55
CA ILE A 27 -16.14 8.09 5.20
C ILE A 27 -15.68 7.91 3.74
N ASP A 28 -15.88 6.72 3.18
CA ASP A 28 -15.38 6.27 1.89
C ASP A 28 -13.85 6.36 1.78
N THR A 29 -13.14 5.73 2.72
CA THR A 29 -11.68 5.72 2.75
C THR A 29 -11.16 4.39 3.29
N GLY A 30 -9.85 4.18 3.26
CA GLY A 30 -9.25 2.99 3.86
C GLY A 30 -7.73 2.99 3.89
N VAL A 31 -7.20 1.89 4.39
CA VAL A 31 -5.77 1.64 4.59
C VAL A 31 -5.39 0.29 3.99
N THR A 32 -4.23 0.23 3.36
CA THR A 32 -3.59 -1.00 2.90
C THR A 32 -2.22 -1.13 3.56
N VAL A 33 -1.93 -2.30 4.13
CA VAL A 33 -0.65 -2.60 4.76
C VAL A 33 0.03 -3.72 4.00
N ILE A 34 1.25 -3.49 3.54
CA ILE A 34 2.14 -4.50 2.99
C ILE A 34 3.00 -4.99 4.15
N LEU A 35 2.82 -6.26 4.54
CA LEU A 35 3.44 -6.87 5.71
C LEU A 35 4.32 -8.05 5.31
N PRO A 36 5.65 -7.84 5.20
CA PRO A 36 6.62 -8.92 5.11
C PRO A 36 6.67 -9.75 6.40
N ASP A 37 7.02 -11.04 6.30
CA ASP A 37 7.18 -11.95 7.44
C ASP A 37 8.39 -11.61 8.31
N ALA A 38 9.40 -10.94 7.73
CA ALA A 38 10.58 -10.42 8.42
C ALA A 38 10.97 -9.05 7.85
N PRO A 39 11.73 -8.21 8.57
CA PRO A 39 12.13 -6.90 8.06
C PRO A 39 12.89 -6.96 6.73
N VAL A 40 12.43 -6.16 5.75
CA VAL A 40 12.96 -6.16 4.38
C VAL A 40 13.68 -4.86 4.07
N VAL A 41 14.65 -4.93 3.16
CA VAL A 41 15.29 -3.73 2.61
C VAL A 41 14.26 -2.92 1.83
N ALA A 42 14.25 -1.62 2.03
CA ALA A 42 13.33 -0.71 1.36
C ALA A 42 14.02 0.57 0.90
N ALA A 43 13.51 1.13 -0.20
CA ALA A 43 13.90 2.41 -0.76
C ALA A 43 12.63 3.14 -1.21
N CYS A 44 12.68 4.47 -1.33
CA CYS A 44 11.55 5.27 -1.77
C CYS A 44 11.97 6.28 -2.84
N ALA A 45 11.09 6.49 -3.81
CA ALA A 45 11.18 7.58 -4.78
C ALA A 45 9.86 8.36 -4.76
N VAL A 46 9.94 9.67 -4.52
CA VAL A 46 8.78 10.57 -4.49
C VAL A 46 8.86 11.48 -5.71
N ALA A 47 7.97 11.26 -6.69
CA ALA A 47 7.97 12.00 -7.94
C ALA A 47 6.85 13.05 -8.05
N GLY A 48 5.80 12.94 -7.24
CA GLY A 48 4.67 13.87 -7.25
C GLY A 48 4.98 15.18 -6.51
N GLY A 49 4.46 16.31 -7.00
CA GLY A 49 4.73 17.64 -6.43
C GLY A 49 3.99 17.97 -5.13
N GLY A 50 3.05 17.13 -4.69
CA GLY A 50 2.31 17.31 -3.43
C GLY A 50 2.32 16.04 -2.58
N PRO A 51 3.49 15.59 -2.09
CA PRO A 51 3.59 14.34 -1.36
C PRO A 51 3.04 14.47 0.07
N GLY A 52 2.42 13.40 0.55
CA GLY A 52 2.20 13.16 1.97
C GLY A 52 2.83 11.82 2.33
N THR A 53 3.89 11.86 3.11
CA THR A 53 4.69 10.68 3.45
C THR A 53 5.06 10.66 4.92
N ARG A 54 5.36 9.47 5.42
CA ARG A 54 5.95 9.26 6.74
C ARG A 54 7.20 8.41 6.58
N GLU A 55 8.25 8.78 7.32
CA GLU A 55 9.47 7.98 7.46
C GLU A 55 10.17 7.69 6.11
N THR A 56 10.05 8.58 5.12
CA THR A 56 10.73 8.39 3.83
C THR A 56 12.22 8.72 3.87
N ASP A 57 12.64 9.65 4.73
CA ASP A 57 14.05 10.07 4.84
C ASP A 57 14.96 8.92 5.26
N LEU A 58 14.48 8.03 6.14
CA LEU A 58 15.25 6.85 6.59
C LEU A 58 15.48 5.84 5.47
N LEU A 59 14.70 5.88 4.38
CA LEU A 59 14.83 5.00 3.23
C LEU A 59 15.91 5.46 2.24
N SER A 60 16.59 6.57 2.55
CA SER A 60 17.76 7.02 1.78
C SER A 60 18.95 6.09 2.02
N ALA A 61 19.76 5.89 0.98
CA ALA A 61 20.97 5.09 1.10
C ALA A 61 21.91 5.68 2.17
N GLY A 62 22.45 4.83 3.05
CA GLY A 62 23.40 5.22 4.09
C GLY A 62 22.78 5.65 5.42
N MET A 63 21.46 5.57 5.57
CA MET A 63 20.80 5.76 6.88
C MET A 63 20.98 4.54 7.80
N LEU A 64 20.78 4.74 9.10
CA LEU A 64 21.01 3.73 10.13
C LEU A 64 20.10 2.50 10.00
N VAL A 65 18.85 2.73 9.60
CA VAL A 65 17.84 1.69 9.48
C VAL A 65 17.79 1.26 8.01
N ASP A 66 18.24 0.06 7.73
CA ASP A 66 18.29 -0.51 6.37
C ASP A 66 17.08 -1.39 6.05
N ARG A 67 16.23 -1.67 7.04
CA ARG A 67 15.08 -2.57 6.95
C ARG A 67 13.83 -2.00 7.59
N VAL A 68 12.69 -2.28 6.96
CA VAL A 68 11.36 -1.85 7.42
C VAL A 68 10.51 -3.07 7.78
N ASP A 69 9.60 -2.89 8.74
CA ASP A 69 8.72 -3.97 9.21
C ASP A 69 7.46 -4.12 8.36
N ALA A 70 6.94 -3.00 7.87
CA ALA A 70 5.76 -2.92 7.03
C ALA A 70 5.78 -1.62 6.22
N ILE A 71 4.98 -1.56 5.16
CA ILE A 71 4.68 -0.33 4.42
C ILE A 71 3.17 -0.10 4.49
N PHE A 72 2.73 1.12 4.78
CA PHE A 72 1.32 1.47 4.71
C PHE A 72 1.03 2.43 3.55
N LEU A 73 -0.14 2.23 2.94
CA LEU A 73 -0.77 3.16 2.01
C LEU A 73 -2.11 3.53 2.62
N SER A 74 -2.51 4.80 2.56
CA SER A 74 -3.75 5.25 3.19
C SER A 74 -4.46 6.32 2.37
N GLY A 75 -5.78 6.34 2.43
CA GLY A 75 -6.57 7.50 2.03
C GLY A 75 -6.43 8.65 3.03
N GLY A 76 -7.37 9.58 3.03
CA GLY A 76 -7.48 10.60 4.07
C GLY A 76 -6.53 11.78 3.99
N SER A 77 -5.74 11.89 2.91
CA SER A 77 -4.68 12.89 2.81
C SER A 77 -3.77 12.87 4.05
N ALA A 78 -3.32 14.03 4.54
CA ALA A 78 -2.42 14.11 5.69
C ALA A 78 -2.97 13.44 6.97
N PHE A 79 -4.29 13.37 7.17
CA PHE A 79 -4.88 12.62 8.30
C PHE A 79 -4.57 11.12 8.22
N GLY A 80 -4.45 10.60 6.99
CA GLY A 80 -4.10 9.21 6.69
C GLY A 80 -2.75 8.76 7.21
N LEU A 81 -1.82 9.71 7.46
CA LEU A 81 -0.51 9.40 8.04
C LEU A 81 -0.62 8.79 9.46
N GLY A 82 -1.74 9.02 10.14
CA GLY A 82 -2.06 8.38 11.43
C GLY A 82 -2.25 6.86 11.34
N ALA A 83 -2.44 6.29 10.15
CA ALA A 83 -2.51 4.84 9.97
C ALA A 83 -1.26 4.11 10.46
N ALA A 84 -0.09 4.75 10.32
CA ALA A 84 1.16 4.21 10.81
C ALA A 84 1.13 3.87 12.31
N ASP A 85 0.48 4.68 13.13
CA ASP A 85 0.43 4.45 14.58
C ASP A 85 -0.32 3.16 14.93
N GLY A 86 -1.38 2.85 14.16
CA GLY A 86 -2.10 1.58 14.27
C GLY A 86 -1.26 0.37 13.85
N VAL A 87 -0.56 0.49 12.73
CA VAL A 87 0.35 -0.56 12.24
C VAL A 87 1.49 -0.80 13.23
N MET A 88 2.08 0.28 13.76
CA MET A 88 3.11 0.22 14.79
C MET A 88 2.59 -0.46 16.07
N ALA A 89 1.35 -0.19 16.48
CA ALA A 89 0.74 -0.87 17.62
C ALA A 89 0.63 -2.39 17.40
N GLY A 90 0.20 -2.81 16.20
CA GLY A 90 0.16 -4.22 15.82
C GLY A 90 1.53 -4.89 15.82
N LEU A 91 2.53 -4.25 15.20
CA LEU A 91 3.91 -4.73 15.17
C LEU A 91 4.53 -4.82 16.57
N LYS A 92 4.28 -3.82 17.42
CA LYS A 92 4.75 -3.78 18.80
C LYS A 92 4.19 -4.93 19.64
N GLN A 93 2.92 -5.28 19.44
CA GLN A 93 2.26 -6.43 20.08
C GLN A 93 2.84 -7.76 19.56
N ALA A 94 3.19 -7.82 18.27
CA ALA A 94 3.87 -8.95 17.66
C ALA A 94 5.38 -9.04 18.03
N GLY A 95 5.90 -8.12 18.85
CA GLY A 95 7.31 -8.08 19.24
C GLY A 95 8.27 -7.70 18.12
N ARG A 96 7.77 -7.06 17.05
CA ARG A 96 8.56 -6.65 15.87
C ARG A 96 9.03 -5.21 15.96
N GLY A 97 10.19 -4.94 15.38
CA GLY A 97 10.79 -3.62 15.28
C GLY A 97 12.31 -3.62 15.35
N PHE A 98 12.89 -2.43 15.21
CA PHE A 98 14.31 -2.16 15.35
C PHE A 98 14.69 -1.82 16.80
N SER A 99 15.70 -2.49 17.33
CA SER A 99 16.26 -2.21 18.66
C SER A 99 17.62 -1.52 18.53
N LEU A 100 17.68 -0.22 18.83
CA LEU A 100 18.95 0.50 18.92
C LEU A 100 19.81 0.06 20.11
N VAL A 101 19.14 -0.29 21.22
CA VAL A 101 19.76 -0.76 22.45
C VAL A 101 19.03 -2.01 22.91
N ASP A 102 19.75 -3.12 23.01
CA ASP A 102 19.22 -4.37 23.56
C ASP A 102 19.34 -4.35 25.10
N ARG A 103 18.30 -3.81 25.75
CA ARG A 103 18.22 -3.70 27.21
C ARG A 103 16.83 -4.13 27.70
N PRO A 104 16.73 -4.88 28.81
CA PRO A 104 15.44 -5.21 29.43
C PRO A 104 14.58 -3.96 29.66
N GLY A 105 13.32 -4.01 29.21
CA GLY A 105 12.36 -2.91 29.33
C GLY A 105 12.38 -1.88 28.20
N VAL A 106 13.35 -1.93 27.28
CA VAL A 106 13.35 -1.11 26.06
C VAL A 106 12.71 -1.91 24.92
N PRO A 107 11.52 -1.54 24.43
CA PRO A 107 10.90 -2.27 23.34
C PRO A 107 11.57 -1.98 21.99
N PRO A 108 11.54 -2.92 21.04
CA PRO A 108 11.87 -2.62 19.65
C PRO A 108 10.91 -1.57 19.10
N THR A 109 11.43 -0.65 18.28
CA THR A 109 10.68 0.42 17.60
C THR A 109 10.32 -0.05 16.18
N PRO A 110 9.04 -0.28 15.86
CA PRO A 110 8.64 -0.65 14.51
C PRO A 110 8.96 0.46 13.51
N ILE A 111 9.42 0.10 12.32
CA ILE A 111 9.73 1.04 11.23
C ILE A 111 8.69 0.86 10.13
N VAL A 112 7.84 1.88 9.93
CA VAL A 112 6.62 1.77 9.12
C VAL A 112 6.48 2.98 8.19
N PRO A 113 7.32 3.08 7.14
CA PRO A 113 7.15 4.12 6.13
C PRO A 113 5.85 3.94 5.36
N GLY A 114 5.39 5.03 4.77
CA GLY A 114 4.20 4.98 3.95
C GLY A 114 3.87 6.30 3.29
N ALA A 115 2.81 6.25 2.51
CA ALA A 115 2.32 7.38 1.73
C ALA A 115 0.80 7.44 1.75
N ILE A 116 0.27 8.63 1.47
CA ILE A 116 -1.16 8.87 1.45
C ILE A 116 -1.65 9.28 0.07
N LEU A 117 -2.95 9.15 -0.15
CA LEU A 117 -3.68 9.76 -1.25
C LEU A 117 -4.80 10.66 -0.74
N TYR A 118 -5.21 11.61 -1.56
CA TYR A 118 -6.34 12.50 -1.25
C TYR A 118 -7.64 11.90 -1.76
N ASP A 119 -8.54 11.49 -0.85
CA ASP A 119 -9.90 11.02 -1.14
C ASP A 119 -10.96 11.82 -0.34
N LEU A 120 -10.59 12.94 0.28
CA LEU A 120 -11.49 13.70 1.16
C LEU A 120 -12.66 14.37 0.43
N ALA A 121 -12.61 14.50 -0.90
CA ALA A 121 -13.66 15.09 -1.73
C ALA A 121 -14.42 14.05 -2.59
N ASN A 122 -14.59 12.84 -2.07
CA ASN A 122 -15.26 11.73 -2.79
C ASN A 122 -16.76 11.54 -2.46
N GLY A 123 -17.33 12.36 -1.58
CA GLY A 123 -18.75 12.30 -1.22
C GLY A 123 -19.10 11.47 0.02
N GLY A 124 -18.14 10.73 0.61
CA GLY A 124 -18.34 10.11 1.93
C GLY A 124 -18.46 11.17 3.04
N ASP A 125 -19.05 10.80 4.17
CA ASP A 125 -19.27 11.68 5.32
C ASP A 125 -17.97 11.94 6.09
N LYS A 126 -17.49 13.19 6.03
CA LYS A 126 -16.24 13.64 6.68
C LYS A 126 -16.46 14.23 8.07
N ASN A 127 -17.68 14.16 8.61
CA ASN A 127 -18.00 14.64 9.95
C ASN A 127 -17.70 13.56 11.00
N TRP A 128 -16.45 13.08 11.07
CA TRP A 128 -16.00 12.31 12.23
C TRP A 128 -15.68 13.26 13.39
N GLU A 129 -15.94 12.80 14.61
CA GLU A 129 -15.62 13.55 15.82
C GLU A 129 -14.35 13.00 16.48
N GLY A 130 -13.56 13.86 17.14
CA GLY A 130 -12.36 13.45 17.87
C GLY A 130 -11.17 13.09 16.98
N ILE A 131 -10.57 11.92 17.23
CA ILE A 131 -9.36 11.45 16.53
C ILE A 131 -9.78 10.86 15.18
N ALA A 132 -9.01 11.18 14.13
CA ALA A 132 -9.24 10.63 12.80
C ALA A 132 -9.16 9.08 12.78
N PRO A 133 -9.95 8.39 11.95
CA PRO A 133 -10.14 6.92 12.01
C PRO A 133 -8.89 6.13 11.60
N TYR A 134 -7.91 6.77 10.98
CA TYR A 134 -6.84 6.09 10.25
C TYR A 134 -5.96 5.21 11.14
N ALA A 135 -5.72 5.57 12.40
CA ALA A 135 -4.98 4.71 13.32
C ALA A 135 -5.73 3.39 13.60
N ALA A 136 -7.05 3.44 13.80
CA ALA A 136 -7.86 2.24 13.98
C ALA A 136 -7.87 1.38 12.70
N LEU A 137 -8.07 2.02 11.54
CA LEU A 137 -8.00 1.35 10.23
C LEU A 137 -6.62 0.72 9.97
N GLY A 138 -5.53 1.38 10.38
CA GLY A 138 -4.17 0.85 10.24
C GLY A 138 -3.93 -0.40 11.07
N LEU A 139 -4.44 -0.44 12.30
CA LEU A 139 -4.38 -1.63 13.15
C LEU A 139 -5.24 -2.77 12.57
N GLU A 140 -6.45 -2.46 12.09
CA GLU A 140 -7.32 -3.45 11.46
C GLU A 140 -6.68 -4.01 10.19
N ALA A 141 -6.15 -3.15 9.31
CA ALA A 141 -5.44 -3.58 8.11
C ALA A 141 -4.21 -4.43 8.44
N PHE A 142 -3.46 -4.13 9.51
CA PHE A 142 -2.38 -5.00 9.96
C PHE A 142 -2.91 -6.40 10.35
N ASN A 143 -4.02 -6.47 11.08
CA ASN A 143 -4.60 -7.73 11.56
C ASN A 143 -5.21 -8.60 10.44
N THR A 144 -5.62 -8.00 9.31
CA THR A 144 -6.22 -8.72 8.18
C THR A 144 -5.19 -9.20 7.14
N ALA A 145 -3.88 -9.02 7.39
CA ALA A 145 -2.84 -9.35 6.42
C ALA A 145 -2.83 -10.82 5.98
N ALA A 146 -3.06 -11.05 4.69
CA ALA A 146 -3.20 -12.37 4.07
C ALA A 146 -2.48 -12.46 2.71
N GLN A 147 -2.45 -13.66 2.11
CA GLN A 147 -1.95 -13.85 0.74
C GLN A 147 -2.94 -13.38 -0.31
N ASP A 148 -4.23 -13.57 -0.08
CA ASP A 148 -5.30 -13.11 -0.97
C ASP A 148 -5.93 -11.85 -0.37
N PHE A 149 -6.16 -10.83 -1.19
CA PHE A 149 -6.74 -9.56 -0.79
C PHE A 149 -7.59 -8.98 -1.93
N SER A 150 -8.38 -7.96 -1.63
CA SER A 150 -9.33 -7.40 -2.59
C SER A 150 -8.69 -6.34 -3.49
N LEU A 151 -9.02 -6.38 -4.77
CA LEU A 151 -8.68 -5.34 -5.75
C LEU A 151 -9.85 -4.36 -5.95
N GLY A 152 -9.61 -3.23 -6.62
CA GLY A 152 -10.60 -2.19 -6.85
C GLY A 152 -10.83 -1.33 -5.60
N ARG A 153 -12.08 -1.18 -5.18
CA ARG A 153 -12.46 -0.36 -4.01
C ARG A 153 -12.21 -1.12 -2.71
N ALA A 154 -10.94 -1.20 -2.31
CA ALA A 154 -10.52 -1.90 -1.10
C ALA A 154 -9.32 -1.21 -0.46
N GLY A 155 -9.24 -1.22 0.87
CA GLY A 155 -8.15 -0.55 1.59
C GLY A 155 -7.95 0.91 1.16
N ALA A 156 -6.70 1.31 0.89
CA ALA A 156 -6.41 2.67 0.43
C ALA A 156 -6.99 3.02 -0.96
N GLY A 157 -7.41 2.00 -1.73
CA GLY A 157 -8.16 2.19 -2.97
C GLY A 157 -9.65 2.51 -2.79
N GLN A 158 -10.20 2.41 -1.58
CA GLN A 158 -11.64 2.55 -1.31
C GLN A 158 -12.22 3.85 -1.91
N GLY A 159 -11.65 4.99 -1.56
CA GLY A 159 -12.11 6.31 -1.98
C GLY A 159 -11.43 6.86 -3.24
N ALA A 160 -10.58 6.06 -3.90
CA ALA A 160 -9.67 6.54 -4.92
C ALA A 160 -10.35 6.82 -6.28
N ARG A 161 -9.82 7.81 -7.02
CA ARG A 161 -10.27 8.19 -8.36
C ARG A 161 -9.11 8.29 -9.35
N ALA A 162 -9.35 7.88 -10.59
CA ALA A 162 -8.37 7.95 -11.66
C ALA A 162 -8.91 8.80 -12.82
N GLY A 163 -8.57 10.10 -12.81
CA GLY A 163 -9.22 11.08 -13.67
C GLY A 163 -10.71 11.15 -13.37
N GLN A 164 -11.54 10.90 -14.39
CA GLN A 164 -13.00 10.87 -14.23
C GLN A 164 -13.54 9.49 -13.78
N HIS A 165 -12.72 8.45 -13.82
CA HIS A 165 -13.13 7.08 -13.55
C HIS A 165 -12.90 6.70 -12.07
N PRO A 166 -13.59 5.65 -11.57
CA PRO A 166 -13.21 5.01 -10.32
C PRO A 166 -11.74 4.59 -10.38
N GLY A 167 -10.99 4.91 -9.32
CA GLY A 167 -9.64 4.39 -9.10
C GLY A 167 -9.70 3.08 -8.31
N GLY A 168 -8.63 2.77 -7.58
CA GLY A 168 -8.64 1.63 -6.67
C GLY A 168 -7.28 1.00 -6.41
N THR A 169 -7.29 -0.12 -5.69
CA THR A 169 -6.13 -0.98 -5.48
C THR A 169 -5.99 -1.95 -6.64
N GLY A 170 -4.84 -1.91 -7.31
CA GLY A 170 -4.42 -2.89 -8.31
C GLY A 170 -3.19 -3.66 -7.83
N SER A 171 -3.00 -4.85 -8.37
CA SER A 171 -1.80 -5.66 -8.13
C SER A 171 -1.47 -6.50 -9.36
N ALA A 172 -0.20 -6.82 -9.52
CA ALA A 172 0.31 -7.69 -10.57
C ALA A 172 1.59 -8.38 -10.10
N SER A 173 1.97 -9.49 -10.72
CA SER A 173 3.26 -10.14 -10.49
C SER A 173 3.77 -10.87 -11.72
N VAL A 174 5.10 -10.97 -11.82
CA VAL A 174 5.78 -11.72 -12.87
C VAL A 174 6.88 -12.59 -12.28
N VAL A 175 7.17 -13.69 -12.95
CA VAL A 175 8.29 -14.60 -12.66
C VAL A 175 9.25 -14.58 -13.83
N THR A 176 10.54 -14.35 -13.57
CA THR A 176 11.59 -14.39 -14.59
C THR A 176 11.97 -15.83 -14.96
N ALA A 177 12.70 -16.00 -16.06
CA ALA A 177 13.20 -17.31 -16.48
C ALA A 177 14.12 -17.97 -15.42
N GLU A 178 14.78 -17.15 -14.61
CA GLU A 178 15.65 -17.57 -13.50
C GLU A 178 14.87 -17.83 -12.20
N GLY A 179 13.54 -17.68 -12.22
CA GLY A 179 12.67 -17.93 -11.07
C GLY A 179 12.54 -16.75 -10.09
N VAL A 180 13.06 -15.56 -10.43
CA VAL A 180 12.87 -14.36 -9.59
C VAL A 180 11.43 -13.88 -9.71
N THR A 181 10.75 -13.67 -8.59
CA THR A 181 9.39 -13.11 -8.58
C THR A 181 9.43 -11.62 -8.28
N VAL A 182 8.76 -10.83 -9.12
CA VAL A 182 8.55 -9.39 -8.93
C VAL A 182 7.06 -9.13 -8.80
N GLY A 183 6.65 -8.49 -7.71
CA GLY A 183 5.27 -8.15 -7.43
C GLY A 183 5.09 -6.63 -7.33
N ALA A 184 3.91 -6.14 -7.70
CA ALA A 184 3.53 -4.74 -7.60
C ALA A 184 2.14 -4.60 -6.97
N LEU A 185 1.96 -3.54 -6.18
CA LEU A 185 0.67 -3.09 -5.65
C LEU A 185 0.59 -1.58 -5.83
N ALA A 186 -0.54 -1.09 -6.33
CA ALA A 186 -0.78 0.33 -6.55
C ALA A 186 -2.15 0.72 -6.00
N CYS A 187 -2.23 1.85 -5.27
CA CYS A 187 -3.50 2.50 -4.92
C CYS A 187 -3.64 3.73 -5.83
N VAL A 188 -4.41 3.57 -6.91
CA VAL A 188 -4.45 4.52 -8.03
C VAL A 188 -5.44 5.63 -7.76
N ASN A 189 -4.91 6.81 -7.42
CA ASN A 189 -5.66 8.05 -7.21
C ASN A 189 -5.13 9.20 -8.10
N SER A 190 -4.99 8.93 -9.41
CA SER A 190 -4.35 9.86 -10.34
C SER A 190 -5.27 11.01 -10.76
N PHE A 191 -4.70 12.21 -10.93
CA PHE A 191 -5.39 13.30 -11.61
C PHE A 191 -5.61 12.98 -13.11
N GLY A 192 -4.62 12.34 -13.74
CA GLY A 192 -4.70 11.92 -15.14
C GLY A 192 -5.62 10.72 -15.35
N SER A 193 -6.11 10.56 -16.58
CA SER A 193 -6.91 9.42 -17.02
C SER A 193 -6.04 8.16 -17.18
N VAL A 194 -6.61 7.01 -16.80
CA VAL A 194 -6.03 5.68 -17.08
C VAL A 194 -6.40 5.18 -18.49
N LEU A 195 -7.35 5.84 -19.15
CA LEU A 195 -7.78 5.53 -20.52
C LEU A 195 -7.14 6.47 -21.54
N MET A 196 -6.88 5.94 -22.72
CA MET A 196 -6.45 6.71 -23.89
C MET A 196 -7.58 7.64 -24.37
N PRO A 197 -7.30 8.93 -24.63
CA PRO A 197 -8.31 9.89 -25.05
C PRO A 197 -9.15 9.42 -26.24
N GLY A 198 -10.48 9.47 -26.09
CA GLY A 198 -11.42 9.09 -27.14
C GLY A 198 -11.64 7.58 -27.31
N THR A 199 -11.15 6.75 -26.38
CA THR A 199 -11.30 5.29 -26.40
C THR A 199 -11.62 4.75 -25.01
N ASP A 200 -12.05 3.49 -24.94
CA ASP A 200 -12.19 2.74 -23.69
C ASP A 200 -10.94 1.89 -23.36
N ALA A 201 -9.85 2.08 -24.11
CA ALA A 201 -8.62 1.31 -23.95
C ALA A 201 -7.70 1.94 -22.89
N TYR A 202 -7.17 1.10 -22.00
CA TYR A 202 -6.19 1.52 -20.99
C TYR A 202 -4.84 1.85 -21.61
N TRP A 203 -4.13 2.84 -21.04
CA TRP A 203 -2.71 3.06 -21.36
C TRP A 203 -1.84 1.83 -21.08
N ALA A 204 -2.26 0.99 -20.14
CA ALA A 204 -1.56 -0.23 -19.76
C ALA A 204 -1.80 -1.41 -20.71
N TRP A 205 -2.75 -1.33 -21.64
CA TRP A 205 -3.14 -2.45 -22.51
C TRP A 205 -1.97 -3.15 -23.24
N PRO A 206 -0.98 -2.43 -23.81
CA PRO A 206 0.15 -3.09 -24.48
C PRO A 206 1.04 -3.95 -23.57
N TYR A 207 0.90 -3.82 -22.25
CA TYR A 207 1.68 -4.56 -21.25
C TYR A 207 0.90 -5.73 -20.63
N GLU A 208 -0.33 -5.98 -21.10
CA GLU A 208 -1.14 -7.11 -20.68
C GLU A 208 -0.41 -8.43 -20.92
N MET A 209 -0.50 -9.33 -19.94
CA MET A 209 -0.07 -10.72 -20.09
C MET A 209 -1.29 -11.62 -20.06
N ALA A 210 -1.29 -12.67 -20.88
CA ALA A 210 -2.30 -13.73 -20.84
C ALA A 210 -3.80 -13.30 -20.83
N GLY A 211 -4.15 -12.14 -21.39
CA GLY A 211 -5.54 -11.68 -21.42
C GLY A 211 -6.06 -11.11 -20.10
N GLU A 212 -5.18 -10.68 -19.19
CA GLU A 212 -5.51 -10.16 -17.85
C GLU A 212 -6.46 -8.94 -17.83
N PHE A 213 -6.54 -8.18 -18.92
CA PHE A 213 -7.45 -7.04 -19.11
C PHE A 213 -8.61 -7.35 -20.06
N GLY A 214 -8.71 -8.58 -20.59
CA GLY A 214 -9.77 -9.00 -21.49
C GLY A 214 -9.46 -8.83 -22.98
N GLY A 215 -8.20 -8.56 -23.36
CA GLY A 215 -7.72 -8.68 -24.73
C GLY A 215 -7.89 -7.48 -25.68
N GLY A 216 -8.30 -6.31 -25.19
CA GLY A 216 -8.39 -5.06 -25.97
C GLY A 216 -9.62 -4.91 -26.85
#